data_AF-A0AAV9DF11-F1
#
_entry.id   AF-A0AAV9DF11-F1
#
_cell.length_a   1.000
_cell.length_b   1.000
_cell.length_c   1.000
_cell.angle_alpha   90.00
_cell.angle_beta   90.00
_cell.angle_gamma   90.00
#
_symmetry.space_group_name_H-M   'P 1'
#
loop_
_entity.id
_entity.type
_entity.pdbx_description
1 polymer ?
#
loop_
_entity_poly.entity_id
_entity_poly.type
_entity_poly.pdbx_seq_one_letter_code
_entity_poly.pdbx_strand_id
1 'polypeptide(L)' 'MLEFSTMCRVLGDQGLVKLGQSREDRLRKVKLKIDNNDVVFALQGIRFFQNCLR' A
#
# COMPACT_ATOMS: atom_id res chain seq x y z
N MET A 1 -4.27 -8.59 -12.77
CA MET A 1 -2.95 -8.55 -12.11
C MET A 1 -2.18 -7.26 -12.42
N LEU A 2 -2.26 -6.72 -13.64
CA LEU A 2 -1.61 -5.45 -14.02
C LEU A 2 -2.06 -4.26 -13.13
N GLU A 3 -3.37 -4.14 -12.87
CA GLU A 3 -3.92 -3.00 -12.12
C GLU A 3 -3.37 -2.88 -10.69
N PHE A 4 -3.21 -3.99 -9.98
CA PHE A 4 -2.62 -3.99 -8.63
C PHE A 4 -1.14 -3.57 -8.66
N SER A 5 -0.36 -4.10 -9.60
CA SER A 5 1.06 -3.71 -9.78
C SER A 5 1.18 -2.22 -10.10
N THR A 6 0.27 -1.69 -10.94
CA THR A 6 0.17 -0.26 -11.25
C THR A 6 -0.18 0.57 -10.02
N MET A 7 -1.18 0.19 -9.22
CA MET A 7 -1.52 0.88 -7.97
C MET A 7 -0.32 0.92 -7.02
N CYS A 8 0.36 -0.22 -6.84
CA CYS A 8 1.57 -0.29 -6.01
C CYS A 8 2.69 0.62 -6.51
N ARG A 9 2.85 0.79 -7.84
CA ARG A 9 3.81 1.73 -8.41
C ARG A 9 3.44 3.17 -8.09
N VAL A 10 2.18 3.56 -8.31
CA VAL A 10 1.69 4.92 -7.99
C VAL A 10 1.89 5.26 -6.52
N LEU A 11 1.54 4.35 -5.61
CA LEU A 11 1.79 4.52 -4.17
C LEU A 11 3.29 4.59 -3.84
N GLY A 12 4.13 3.90 -4.62
CA GLY A 12 5.58 3.96 -4.51
C GLY A 12 6.15 5.33 -4.92
N ASP A 13 5.63 5.88 -6.01
CA ASP A 13 6.01 7.21 -6.51
C ASP A 13 5.57 8.33 -5.54
N GLN A 14 4.45 8.11 -4.82
CA GLN A 14 3.99 8.98 -3.73
C GLN A 14 4.79 8.79 -2.42
N GLY A 15 5.71 7.82 -2.38
CA GLY A 15 6.55 7.56 -1.22
C GLY A 15 5.87 6.77 -0.09
N LEU A 16 4.65 6.27 -0.30
CA LEU A 16 3.86 5.55 0.70
C LEU A 16 4.32 4.10 0.88
N VAL A 17 4.76 3.47 -0.21
CA VAL A 17 5.29 2.09 -0.20
C VAL A 17 6.65 2.00 -0.90
N LYS A 18 7.40 0.94 -0.62
CA LYS A 18 8.62 0.54 -1.33
C LYS A 18 8.35 -0.79 -2.04
N LEU A 19 8.64 -0.83 -3.33
CA LEU A 19 8.60 -2.06 -4.11
C LEU A 19 10.01 -2.67 -4.17
N GLY A 20 10.12 -3.93 -3.76
CA GLY A 20 11.33 -4.72 -3.91
C GLY A 20 11.54 -5.15 -5.37
N GLN A 21 12.80 -5.43 -5.72
CA GLN A 21 13.14 -5.99 -7.03
C GLN A 21 12.81 -7.50 -7.05
N SER A 22 12.25 -7.96 -8.16
CA SER A 22 12.05 -9.38 -8.46
C SER A 22 11.90 -9.57 -9.97
N ARG A 23 12.21 -10.77 -10.45
CA ARG A 23 12.06 -11.16 -11.86
C ARG A 23 10.58 -11.23 -12.28
N GLU A 24 9.70 -11.58 -11.35
CA GLU A 24 8.25 -11.64 -11.57
C GLU A 24 7.53 -10.64 -10.67
N ASP A 25 6.56 -9.90 -11.23
CA ASP A 25 5.81 -8.87 -10.50
C ASP A 25 5.09 -9.41 -9.26
N ARG A 26 4.50 -10.61 -9.35
CA ARG A 26 3.82 -11.26 -8.22
C ARG A 26 4.73 -11.62 -7.06
N LEU A 27 6.04 -11.68 -7.29
CA LEU A 27 7.06 -12.01 -6.28
C LEU A 27 7.69 -10.75 -5.68
N ARG A 28 7.34 -9.55 -6.14
CA ARG A 28 7.87 -8.31 -5.56
C ARG A 28 7.30 -8.10 -4.16
N LYS A 29 8.19 -7.84 -3.21
CA LYS A 29 7.80 -7.46 -1.84
C LYS A 29 7.31 -6.01 -1.83
N VAL A 30 6.18 -5.76 -1.18
CA VAL A 30 5.66 -4.42 -0.91
C VAL A 30 5.92 -4.12 0.57
N LYS A 31 6.59 -3.01 0.87
CA LYS A 31 6.86 -2.57 2.26
C LYS A 31 6.28 -1.19 2.48
N LEU A 32 5.55 -0.98 3.57
CA LEU A 32 5.08 0.35 3.97
C LEU A 32 6.28 1.26 4.32
N LYS A 33 6.25 2.50 3.86
CA LYS A 33 7.27 3.53 4.16
C LYS A 33 6.81 4.59 5.15
N ILE A 34 5.50 4.70 5.36
CA ILE A 34 4.88 5.58 6.36
C ILE A 34 4.61 4.82 7.65
N ASP A 35 4.28 5.54 8.71
CA ASP A 35 3.85 4.91 9.95
C ASP A 35 2.47 4.26 9.76
N ASN A 36 2.23 3.13 10.42
CA ASN A 36 0.93 2.49 10.36
C ASN A 36 -0.18 3.38 10.97
N ASN A 37 0.15 4.17 11.99
CA ASN A 37 -0.79 5.10 12.61
C ASN A 37 -1.24 6.19 11.63
N ASP A 38 -0.39 6.61 10.68
CA ASP A 38 -0.78 7.56 9.64
C ASP A 38 -1.82 6.95 8.68
N VAL A 39 -1.68 5.66 8.36
CA VAL A 39 -2.66 4.91 7.57
C VAL A 39 -4.00 4.82 8.30
N VAL A 40 -3.96 4.44 9.59
CA VAL A 40 -5.17 4.37 10.43
C VAL A 40 -5.81 5.76 10.52
N PHE A 41 -5.02 6.80 10.77
CA PHE A 41 -5.50 8.17 10.89
C PHE A 41 -6.20 8.66 9.61
N ALA A 42 -5.65 8.35 8.44
CA ALA A 42 -6.24 8.74 7.16
C ALA A 42 -7.56 8.00 6.85
N LEU A 43 -7.69 6.75 7.32
CA LEU A 43 -8.81 5.87 6.95
C LEU A 43 -9.91 5.76 8.03
N GLN A 44 -9.63 6.08 9.29
CA GLN A 44 -10.56 5.89 10.43
C GLN A 44 -11.90 6.63 10.28
N GLY A 45 -11.93 7.75 9.55
CA GLY A 45 -13.16 8.52 9.29
C GLY A 45 -14.08 7.89 8.25
N ILE A 46 -13.61 6.89 7.50
CA ILE A 46 -14.35 6.28 6.39
C ILE A 46 -14.97 4.97 6.87
N ARG A 47 -16.31 4.95 6.97
CA ARG A 47 -17.08 3.78 7.45
C ARG A 47 -16.71 2.48 6.74
N PHE A 48 -16.44 2.56 5.43
CA PHE A 48 -16.07 1.42 4.60
C PHE A 48 -14.85 0.64 5.14
N PHE A 49 -13.87 1.33 5.74
CA PHE A 49 -12.63 0.70 6.21
C PHE A 49 -12.65 0.31 7.69
N GLN A 50 -13.75 0.52 8.42
CA GLN A 50 -13.81 0.26 9.87
C GLN A 50 -13.42 -1.17 10.25
N ASN A 51 -13.81 -2.17 9.45
CA ASN A 51 -13.47 -3.57 9.72
C ASN A 51 -12.00 -3.91 9.38
N CYS A 52 -11.33 -3.11 8.54
CA CYS A 52 -9.93 -3.29 8.20
C CYS A 52 -8.98 -2.69 9.26
N LEU A 53 -9.49 -1.79 10.09
CA LEU A 53 -8.71 -1.05 11.10
C LEU A 53 -8.90 -1.58 12.53
N ARG A 54 -9.77 -2.59 12.70
CA ARG A 54 -9.96 -3.33 13.97
C ARG A 54 -8.97 -4.49 14.05
#